data_AF-A0A957UR15-F1
#
_entry.id   AF-A0A957UR15-F1
#
_cell.length_a   1.000
_cell.length_b   1.000
_cell.length_c   1.000
_cell.angle_alpha   90.00
_cell.angle_beta   90.00
_cell.angle_gamma   90.00
#
_symmetry.space_group_name_H-M   'P 1'
#
loop_
_entity.id
_entity.type
_entity.pdbx_description
1 polymer ?
#
loop_
_entity_poly.entity_id
_entity_poly.type
_entity_poly.pdbx_seq_one_letter_code
_entity_poly.pdbx_strand_id
1 'polypeptide(L)'
;RCPNLELILQTGGHAYHLDQTTATQRGVVVALGRRVTMPPVVVPELVFGLMLGLVRQIYPLHAEMMRGGWPETVGGALTGRTLGILGYGRHGRPVARLAEAFGM
;
A
#
# COMPACT_ATOMS: atom_id res chain seq x y z
N ARG A 1 25.15 11.47 -14.47
CA ARG A 1 25.83 12.31 -13.45
C ARG A 1 25.19 13.69 -13.49
N CYS A 2 24.94 14.32 -12.34
CA CYS A 2 24.31 15.64 -12.23
C CYS A 2 25.27 16.58 -11.46
N PRO A 3 26.23 17.22 -12.15
CA PRO A 3 27.31 17.97 -11.50
C PRO A 3 26.85 19.24 -10.79
N ASN A 4 25.74 19.83 -11.24
CA ASN A 4 25.15 21.06 -10.68
C ASN A 4 23.86 20.74 -9.88
N LEU A 5 23.78 19.55 -9.28
CA LEU A 5 22.60 19.15 -8.51
C LEU A 5 22.63 19.84 -7.15
N GLU A 6 21.58 20.59 -6.83
CA GLU A 6 21.45 21.31 -5.56
C GLU A 6 20.29 20.79 -4.70
N LEU A 7 19.28 20.19 -5.33
CA LEU A 7 18.06 19.75 -4.67
C LEU A 7 17.54 18.42 -5.25
N ILE A 8 17.16 17.51 -4.37
CA ILE A 8 16.32 16.36 -4.67
C ILE A 8 14.98 16.55 -3.95
N LEU A 9 13.91 16.70 -4.72
CA LEU A 9 12.55 16.79 -4.19
C LEU A 9 11.88 15.41 -4.28
N GLN A 10 11.78 14.74 -3.13
CA GLN A 10 11.07 13.48 -2.99
C GLN A 10 9.58 13.73 -2.79
N THR A 11 8.75 13.18 -3.67
CA THR A 11 7.28 13.37 -3.60
C THR A 11 6.66 12.63 -2.42
N GLY A 12 7.32 11.58 -1.91
CA GLY A 12 6.89 10.82 -0.74
C GLY A 12 7.32 11.42 0.60
N GLY A 13 6.69 10.94 1.68
CA GLY A 13 7.04 11.35 3.05
C GLY A 13 8.39 10.80 3.57
N HIS A 14 9.02 9.89 2.82
CA HIS A 14 10.27 9.22 3.17
C HIS A 14 11.19 9.07 1.95
N ALA A 15 12.50 9.08 2.18
CA ALA A 15 13.53 8.94 1.16
C ALA A 15 14.56 7.85 1.51
N TYR A 16 14.10 6.67 1.93
CA TYR A 16 15.00 5.57 2.34
C TYR A 16 15.90 5.05 1.22
N HIS A 17 15.52 5.28 -0.03
CA HIS A 17 16.29 4.87 -1.22
C HIS A 17 17.35 5.90 -1.61
N LEU A 18 17.42 7.07 -0.95
CA LEU A 18 18.43 8.08 -1.20
C LEU A 18 19.59 7.95 -0.21
N ASP A 19 20.82 8.02 -0.73
CA ASP A 19 22.02 8.19 0.10
C ASP A 19 22.07 9.63 0.63
N GLN A 20 21.47 9.82 1.80
CA GLN A 20 21.41 11.11 2.46
C GLN A 20 22.78 11.58 2.95
N THR A 21 23.68 10.65 3.26
CA THR A 21 25.04 10.98 3.71
C THR A 21 25.82 11.64 2.57
N THR A 22 25.85 11.01 1.39
CA THR A 22 26.51 11.57 0.22
C THR A 22 25.84 12.87 -0.24
N ALA A 23 24.50 12.95 -0.21
CA ALA A 23 23.79 14.18 -0.55
C ALA A 23 24.21 15.34 0.36
N THR A 24 24.25 15.09 1.68
CA THR A 24 24.68 16.09 2.68
C THR A 24 26.12 16.52 2.47
N GLN A 25 27.05 15.59 2.26
CA GLN A 25 28.46 15.89 2.00
C GLN A 25 28.69 16.75 0.76
N ARG A 26 27.80 16.64 -0.23
CA ARG A 26 27.86 17.41 -1.47
C ARG A 26 27.03 18.69 -1.44
N GLY A 27 26.43 19.03 -0.30
CA GLY A 27 25.55 20.20 -0.17
C GLY A 27 24.24 20.08 -0.93
N VAL A 28 23.84 18.87 -1.33
CA VAL A 28 22.59 18.61 -2.04
C VAL A 28 21.47 18.45 -1.01
N VAL A 29 20.47 19.33 -1.06
CA VAL A 29 19.31 19.27 -0.17
C VAL A 29 18.39 18.13 -0.58
N VAL A 30 17.88 17.36 0.39
CA VAL A 30 16.82 16.38 0.18
C VAL A 30 15.54 16.87 0.87
N ALA A 31 14.55 17.28 0.07
CA ALA A 31 13.27 17.75 0.56
C ALA A 31 12.21 16.65 0.41
N LEU A 32 11.37 16.46 1.44
CA LEU A 32 10.30 15.45 1.43
C LEU A 32 8.93 16.11 1.28
N GLY A 33 8.11 15.55 0.41
CA GLY A 33 6.71 15.90 0.17
C GLY A 33 5.78 15.46 1.32
N ARG A 34 6.06 15.87 2.56
CA ARG A 34 5.28 15.47 3.75
C ARG A 34 3.86 16.05 3.78
N ARG A 35 3.57 17.03 2.92
CA ARG A 35 2.27 17.74 2.81
C ARG A 35 1.39 17.27 1.65
N VAL A 36 1.73 16.16 0.98
CA VAL A 36 0.79 15.54 0.03
C VAL A 36 -0.34 14.91 0.83
N THR A 37 -1.46 15.64 0.94
CA THR A 37 -2.64 15.22 1.68
C THR A 37 -3.43 14.22 0.86
N MET A 38 -3.05 12.95 0.91
CA MET A 38 -3.94 11.88 0.49
C MET A 38 -4.95 11.57 1.59
N PRO A 39 -6.24 11.34 1.25
CA PRO A 39 -7.22 10.89 2.21
C PRO A 39 -6.67 9.69 2.98
N PRO A 40 -6.77 9.68 4.32
CA PRO A 40 -6.19 8.60 5.14
C PRO A 40 -6.78 7.22 4.84
N VAL A 41 -7.92 7.18 4.14
CA VAL A 41 -8.69 5.99 3.79
C VAL A 41 -8.15 5.24 2.56
N VAL A 42 -7.36 5.88 1.68
CA VAL A 42 -6.91 5.27 0.41
C VAL A 42 -6.08 3.99 0.65
N VAL A 43 -5.13 4.04 1.59
CA VAL A 43 -4.30 2.88 1.93
C VAL A 43 -5.14 1.77 2.58
N PRO A 44 -5.98 2.04 3.60
CA PRO A 44 -6.90 1.04 4.13
C PRO A 44 -7.82 0.39 3.09
N GLU A 45 -8.43 1.16 2.19
CA GLU A 45 -9.28 0.63 1.11
C GLU A 45 -8.48 -0.29 0.18
N LEU A 46 -7.28 0.11 -0.21
CA LEU A 46 -6.42 -0.73 -1.05
C LEU A 46 -6.03 -2.04 -0.33
N VAL A 47 -5.72 -1.99 0.98
CA VAL A 47 -5.45 -3.19 1.78
C VAL A 47 -6.64 -4.15 1.73
N PHE A 48 -7.86 -3.66 1.91
CA PHE A 48 -9.07 -4.49 1.81
C PHE A 48 -9.32 -5.00 0.39
N GLY A 49 -9.11 -4.17 -0.62
CA GLY A 49 -9.21 -4.59 -2.03
C GLY A 49 -8.26 -5.75 -2.36
N LEU A 50 -7.02 -5.69 -1.88
CA LEU A 50 -6.04 -6.77 -2.06
C LEU A 50 -6.42 -8.02 -1.26
N MET A 51 -6.82 -7.88 0.01
CA MET A 51 -7.25 -9.02 0.83
C MET A 51 -8.47 -9.73 0.22
N LEU A 52 -9.48 -8.98 -0.23
CA LEU A 52 -10.64 -9.53 -0.91
C LEU A 52 -10.26 -10.16 -2.26
N GLY A 53 -9.39 -9.50 -3.03
CA GLY A 53 -8.86 -10.03 -4.28
C GLY A 53 -8.23 -11.41 -4.12
N LEU A 54 -7.46 -11.60 -3.05
CA LEU A 54 -6.84 -12.89 -2.72
C LEU A 54 -7.87 -13.92 -2.23
N VAL A 55 -8.68 -13.57 -1.22
CA VAL A 55 -9.59 -14.52 -0.59
C VAL A 55 -10.71 -14.96 -1.52
N ARG A 56 -11.23 -14.05 -2.34
CA ARG A 56 -12.27 -14.34 -3.35
C ARG A 56 -11.69 -14.82 -4.68
N GLN A 57 -10.35 -14.91 -4.79
CA GLN A 57 -9.66 -15.30 -6.01
C GLN A 57 -10.10 -14.49 -7.24
N ILE A 58 -10.34 -13.18 -7.08
CA ILE A 58 -10.97 -12.34 -8.11
C ILE A 58 -10.18 -12.41 -9.43
N TYR A 59 -8.87 -12.26 -9.39
CA TYR A 59 -8.05 -12.26 -10.59
C TYR A 59 -7.95 -13.65 -11.26
N PRO A 60 -7.63 -14.75 -10.55
CA PRO A 60 -7.63 -16.08 -11.15
C PRO A 60 -8.95 -16.48 -11.79
N LEU A 61 -10.08 -16.26 -11.10
CA LEU A 61 -11.40 -16.64 -11.60
C LEU A 61 -11.81 -15.77 -12.80
N HIS A 62 -11.49 -14.47 -12.76
CA HIS A 62 -11.65 -13.61 -13.93
C HIS A 62 -10.85 -14.11 -15.13
N ALA A 63 -9.57 -14.47 -14.94
CA ALA A 63 -8.71 -14.96 -16.00
C ALA A 63 -9.17 -16.32 -16.57
N GLU A 64 -9.82 -17.15 -15.78
CA GLU A 64 -10.49 -18.37 -16.25
C GLU A 64 -11.70 -18.06 -17.12
N MET A 65 -12.59 -17.18 -16.67
CA MET A 65 -13.76 -16.75 -17.44
C MET A 65 -13.37 -16.12 -18.78
N MET A 66 -12.33 -15.28 -18.79
CA MET A 66 -11.83 -14.66 -20.03
C MET A 66 -11.27 -15.68 -21.04
N ARG A 67 -10.94 -16.90 -20.60
CA ARG A 67 -10.51 -18.02 -21.48
C ARG A 67 -11.67 -18.93 -21.90
N GLY A 68 -12.92 -18.55 -21.61
CA GLY A 68 -14.11 -19.33 -21.91
C GLY A 68 -14.46 -20.40 -20.88
N GLY A 69 -13.77 -20.42 -19.74
CA GLY A 69 -14.11 -21.28 -18.62
C GLY A 69 -15.29 -20.75 -17.80
N TRP A 70 -15.82 -21.60 -16.91
CA TRP A 70 -16.83 -21.21 -15.93
C TRP A 70 -16.38 -21.68 -14.54
N PRO A 71 -15.92 -20.76 -13.67
CA PRO A 71 -15.37 -21.14 -12.38
C PRO A 71 -16.40 -21.82 -11.48
N GLU A 72 -16.03 -22.97 -10.91
CA GLU A 72 -16.89 -23.75 -10.00
C GLU A 72 -16.71 -23.39 -8.51
N THR A 73 -15.77 -22.49 -8.20
CA THR A 73 -15.52 -21.98 -6.85
C THR A 73 -15.83 -20.49 -6.77
N VAL A 74 -16.17 -20.04 -5.57
CA VAL A 74 -16.42 -18.61 -5.27
C VAL A 74 -15.36 -18.01 -4.35
N GLY A 75 -14.35 -18.79 -3.93
CA GLY A 75 -13.36 -18.37 -2.94
C GLY A 75 -13.93 -18.28 -1.50
N GLY A 76 -13.10 -17.84 -0.56
CA GLY A 76 -13.42 -17.77 0.87
C GLY A 76 -14.08 -16.47 1.31
N ALA A 77 -14.13 -16.23 2.62
CA ALA A 77 -14.57 -14.98 3.24
C ALA A 77 -13.52 -14.47 4.25
N LEU A 78 -13.55 -13.16 4.52
CA LEU A 78 -12.70 -12.55 5.56
C LEU A 78 -13.27 -12.73 6.96
N THR A 79 -14.60 -12.79 7.11
CA THR A 79 -15.28 -12.94 8.39
C THR A 79 -14.78 -14.16 9.17
N GLY A 80 -14.54 -13.98 10.46
CA GLY A 80 -14.01 -14.98 11.38
C GLY A 80 -12.51 -15.25 11.26
N ARG A 81 -11.78 -14.53 10.40
CA ARG A 81 -10.32 -14.69 10.26
C ARG A 81 -9.57 -13.61 11.01
N THR A 82 -8.57 -14.03 11.78
CA THR A 82 -7.65 -13.11 12.47
C THR A 82 -6.77 -12.33 11.48
N LEU A 83 -6.81 -10.99 11.54
CA LEU A 83 -5.89 -10.10 10.80
C LEU A 83 -4.70 -9.67 11.68
N GLY A 84 -3.48 -10.04 11.29
CA GLY A 84 -2.26 -9.53 11.89
C GLY A 84 -1.82 -8.19 11.27
N ILE A 85 -1.63 -7.15 12.09
CA ILE A 85 -1.19 -5.83 11.63
C ILE A 85 0.17 -5.48 12.24
N LEU A 86 1.21 -5.49 11.41
CA LEU A 86 2.55 -5.05 11.80
C LEU A 86 2.71 -3.55 11.57
N GLY A 87 2.53 -2.77 12.63
CA GLY A 87 2.64 -1.31 12.63
C GLY A 87 1.28 -0.61 12.82
N TYR A 88 0.98 -0.21 14.05
CA TYR A 88 -0.33 0.32 14.45
C TYR A 88 -0.41 1.88 14.48
N GLY A 89 0.05 2.48 13.38
CA GLY A 89 0.13 3.94 13.21
C GLY A 89 -0.97 4.52 12.31
N ARG A 90 -0.60 5.55 11.53
CA ARG A 90 -1.49 6.29 10.61
C ARG A 90 -2.32 5.39 9.67
N HIS A 91 -1.74 4.28 9.21
CA HIS A 91 -2.41 3.36 8.28
C HIS A 91 -2.95 2.10 8.97
N GLY A 92 -2.25 1.57 9.97
CA GLY A 92 -2.67 0.34 10.67
C GLY A 92 -3.95 0.51 11.50
N ARG A 93 -4.16 1.66 12.14
CA ARG A 93 -5.37 1.90 12.96
C ARG A 93 -6.65 1.90 12.12
N PRO A 94 -6.73 2.64 11.00
CA PRO A 94 -7.91 2.55 10.13
C PRO A 94 -8.13 1.15 9.53
N VAL A 95 -7.06 0.41 9.22
CA VAL A 95 -7.18 -0.98 8.74
C VAL A 95 -7.83 -1.88 9.80
N ALA A 96 -7.41 -1.79 11.06
CA ALA A 96 -8.03 -2.55 12.15
C ALA A 96 -9.51 -2.23 12.32
N ARG A 97 -9.87 -0.94 12.24
CA ARG A 97 -11.27 -0.52 12.33
C ARG A 97 -12.14 -1.09 11.20
N LEU A 98 -11.61 -1.17 9.98
CA LEU A 98 -12.31 -1.83 8.88
C LEU A 98 -12.40 -3.34 9.10
N ALA A 99 -11.38 -3.97 9.71
CA ALA A 99 -11.39 -5.39 10.01
C ALA A 99 -12.51 -5.77 10.99
N GLU A 100 -12.72 -4.96 12.03
CA GLU A 100 -13.86 -5.10 12.95
C GLU A 100 -15.20 -5.06 12.19
N ALA A 101 -15.35 -4.13 11.24
CA ALA A 101 -16.57 -4.02 10.42
C ALA A 101 -16.79 -5.24 9.49
N PHE A 102 -15.73 -5.95 9.10
CA PHE A 102 -15.80 -7.19 8.33
C PHE A 102 -15.98 -8.44 9.20
N GLY A 103 -16.02 -8.28 10.53
CA GLY A 103 -16.12 -9.37 11.50
C GLY A 103 -14.87 -10.25 11.53
N MET A 104 -13.69 -9.65 11.36
CA MET A 104 -12.38 -10.30 11.42
C MET A 104 -11.81 -10.31 12.84
#